data_AF-A0A7J4DW60-F1
#
_entry.id   AF-A0A7J4DW60-F1
#
_cell.length_a   1.000
_cell.length_b   1.000
_cell.length_c   1.000
_cell.angle_alpha   90.00
_cell.angle_beta   90.00
_cell.angle_gamma   90.00
#
_symmetry.space_group_name_H-M   'P 1'
#
loop_
_entity.id
_entity.type
_entity.pdbx_description
1 polymer ?
#
loop_
_entity_poly.entity_id
_entity_poly.type
_entity_poly.pdbx_seq_one_letter_code
_entity_poly.pdbx_strand_id
1 'polypeptide(L)'
;MEKTLTRQILFLLGRRYGVSREVLEKLSQLKPLQDIWLAYHSTLVGSWAARLALKEGCNHSKAFVLGVIHDLYEVIGVEELLKTLREIGLGELEQNVRELVGEPLEKLSCETKCVADADILAKAGFSGILSLTASTVYREEDPVTLAVRVLPRTLTILSNPMDTLFTRSARKIAKALLEKTREVFLGLLEELKLHGMPLVPAEAKMRGRQLHYAKLVFCPACSSTQLEVKVVDGGENNTVVRIVQMCRKCGYKMETVMPKPWKLHEHIRKASFAWKKKPQKRV
;
A
#
# COMPACT_ATOMS: atom_id res chain seq x y z
N MET A 1 13.11 -9.06 -22.65
CA MET A 1 11.75 -9.67 -22.66
C MET A 1 10.85 -9.04 -21.61
N GLU A 2 11.30 -8.85 -20.37
CA GLU A 2 10.49 -8.30 -19.26
C GLU A 2 10.07 -6.83 -19.42
N LYS A 3 10.96 -5.94 -19.88
CA LYS A 3 10.61 -4.52 -20.15
C LYS A 3 9.48 -4.37 -21.18
N THR A 4 9.27 -5.39 -22.01
CA THR A 4 8.22 -5.41 -23.03
C THR A 4 6.84 -5.66 -22.40
N LEU A 5 6.74 -6.51 -21.38
CA LEU A 5 5.46 -6.89 -20.78
C LEU A 5 4.85 -5.75 -19.96
N THR A 6 5.61 -5.11 -19.07
CA THR A 6 5.07 -4.01 -18.25
C THR A 6 4.66 -2.82 -19.12
N ARG A 7 5.43 -2.54 -20.18
CA ARG A 7 5.05 -1.56 -21.21
C ARG A 7 3.76 -1.96 -21.92
N GLN A 8 3.61 -3.21 -22.33
CA GLN A 8 2.37 -3.69 -22.95
C GLN A 8 1.17 -3.54 -22.01
N ILE A 9 1.32 -3.87 -20.72
CA ILE A 9 0.26 -3.73 -19.72
C ILE A 9 -0.13 -2.25 -19.54
N LEU A 10 0.85 -1.35 -19.42
CA LEU A 10 0.63 0.09 -19.36
C LEU A 10 -0.16 0.58 -20.58
N PHE A 11 0.22 0.14 -21.78
CA PHE A 11 -0.45 0.55 -23.02
C PHE A 11 -1.88 0.00 -23.12
N LEU A 12 -2.07 -1.28 -22.82
CA LEU A 12 -3.39 -1.92 -22.86
C LEU A 12 -4.36 -1.26 -21.88
N LEU A 13 -3.92 -1.02 -20.65
CA LEU A 13 -4.76 -0.40 -19.63
C LEU A 13 -4.95 1.10 -19.87
N GLY A 14 -3.90 1.83 -20.26
CA GLY A 14 -3.98 3.25 -20.57
C GLY A 14 -4.96 3.54 -21.71
N ARG A 15 -4.87 2.78 -22.82
CA ARG A 15 -5.80 2.92 -23.95
C ARG A 15 -7.23 2.60 -23.56
N ARG A 16 -7.45 1.59 -22.70
CA ARG A 16 -8.78 1.26 -22.17
C ARG A 16 -9.42 2.44 -21.44
N TYR A 17 -8.62 3.30 -20.82
CA TYR A 17 -9.07 4.48 -20.07
C TYR A 17 -8.86 5.79 -20.84
N GLY A 18 -8.74 5.74 -22.17
CA GLY A 18 -8.70 6.94 -23.02
C GLY A 18 -7.38 7.72 -22.98
N VAL A 19 -6.31 7.18 -22.42
CA VAL A 19 -5.00 7.83 -22.44
C VAL A 19 -4.40 7.72 -23.85
N SER A 20 -3.94 8.84 -24.39
CA SER A 20 -3.38 8.88 -25.75
C SER A 20 -2.10 8.04 -25.85
N ARG A 21 -1.83 7.52 -27.04
CA ARG A 21 -0.62 6.75 -27.31
C ARG A 21 0.65 7.55 -27.01
N GLU A 22 0.65 8.83 -27.37
CA GLU A 22 1.77 9.74 -27.13
C GLU A 22 2.10 9.85 -25.63
N VAL A 23 1.08 10.04 -24.79
CA VAL A 23 1.27 10.11 -23.33
C VAL A 23 1.81 8.78 -22.79
N LEU A 24 1.30 7.65 -23.26
CA LEU A 24 1.77 6.32 -22.84
C LEU A 24 3.22 6.05 -23.28
N GLU A 25 3.61 6.51 -24.46
CA GLU A 25 5.01 6.44 -24.93
C GLU A 25 5.92 7.24 -24.02
N LYS A 26 5.57 8.49 -23.70
CA LYS A 26 6.34 9.34 -22.79
C LYS A 26 6.43 8.77 -21.37
N LEU A 27 5.31 8.29 -20.81
CA LEU A 27 5.30 7.62 -19.51
C LEU A 27 6.21 6.39 -19.49
N SER A 28 6.18 5.56 -20.54
CA SER A 28 7.00 4.36 -20.62
C SER A 28 8.52 4.61 -20.70
N GLN A 29 8.92 5.85 -21.02
CA GLN A 29 10.32 6.26 -21.08
C GLN A 29 10.85 6.77 -19.74
N LEU A 30 9.98 7.05 -18.77
CA LEU A 30 10.38 7.53 -17.45
C LEU A 30 11.29 6.50 -16.77
N LYS A 31 12.50 6.92 -16.42
CA LYS A 31 13.53 6.05 -15.83
C LYS A 31 13.03 5.26 -14.61
N PRO A 32 12.26 5.85 -13.66
CA PRO A 32 11.71 5.09 -12.54
C PRO A 32 10.77 3.96 -12.97
N LEU A 33 9.96 4.17 -14.01
CA LEU A 33 9.04 3.16 -14.55
C LEU A 33 9.75 2.08 -15.40
N GLN A 34 11.08 2.09 -15.45
CA GLN A 34 11.85 0.97 -15.98
C GLN A 34 12.12 -0.11 -14.91
N ASP A 35 11.91 0.20 -13.63
CA ASP A 35 11.85 -0.81 -12.56
C ASP A 35 10.55 -1.61 -12.69
N ILE A 36 10.68 -2.93 -12.80
CA ILE A 36 9.55 -3.82 -13.12
C ILE A 36 8.47 -3.79 -12.03
N TRP A 37 8.87 -3.73 -10.77
CA TRP A 37 7.93 -3.74 -9.64
C TRP A 37 7.21 -2.40 -9.55
N LEU A 38 7.96 -1.29 -9.64
CA LEU A 38 7.35 0.04 -9.56
C LEU A 38 6.37 0.23 -10.70
N ALA A 39 6.75 -0.16 -11.92
CA ALA A 39 5.88 -0.06 -13.06
C ALA A 39 4.64 -0.97 -12.98
N TYR A 40 4.76 -2.17 -12.42
CA TYR A 40 3.60 -3.03 -12.15
C TYR A 40 2.64 -2.42 -11.12
N HIS A 41 3.15 -2.00 -9.96
CA HIS A 41 2.37 -1.37 -8.89
C HIS A 41 1.69 -0.09 -9.39
N SER A 42 2.46 0.84 -9.96
CA SER A 42 1.96 2.07 -10.56
C SER A 42 0.86 1.84 -11.58
N THR A 43 1.01 0.84 -12.46
CA THR A 43 -0.01 0.54 -13.47
C THR A 43 -1.27 -0.06 -12.85
N LEU A 44 -1.13 -0.88 -11.81
CA LEU A 44 -2.26 -1.41 -11.04
C LEU A 44 -3.02 -0.28 -10.32
N VAL A 45 -2.31 0.65 -9.69
CA VAL A 45 -2.89 1.85 -9.06
C VAL A 45 -3.59 2.71 -10.09
N GLY A 46 -2.95 3.01 -11.24
CA GLY A 46 -3.58 3.75 -12.34
C GLY A 46 -4.89 3.10 -12.82
N SER A 47 -4.91 1.77 -12.97
CA SER A 47 -6.12 1.04 -13.37
C SER A 47 -7.24 1.13 -12.34
N TRP A 48 -6.92 1.02 -11.04
CA TRP A 48 -7.90 1.22 -9.97
C TRP A 48 -8.40 2.66 -9.90
N ALA A 49 -7.49 3.64 -10.00
CA ALA A 49 -7.83 5.06 -9.95
C ALA A 49 -8.77 5.44 -11.09
N ALA A 50 -8.51 4.97 -12.30
CA ALA A 50 -9.38 5.18 -13.45
C ALA A 50 -10.76 4.55 -13.26
N ARG A 51 -10.83 3.32 -12.70
CA ARG A 51 -12.11 2.65 -12.39
C ARG A 51 -12.91 3.38 -11.33
N LEU A 52 -12.26 3.89 -10.29
CA LEU A 52 -12.90 4.69 -9.27
C LEU A 52 -13.40 6.01 -9.87
N ALA A 53 -12.54 6.73 -10.60
CA ALA A 53 -12.91 7.99 -11.24
C ALA A 53 -14.09 7.84 -12.21
N LEU A 54 -14.16 6.76 -12.99
CA LEU A 54 -15.32 6.44 -13.83
C LEU A 54 -16.62 6.33 -13.03
N LYS A 55 -16.58 5.71 -11.85
CA LYS A 55 -17.76 5.53 -10.99
C LYS A 55 -18.13 6.77 -10.19
N GLU A 56 -17.15 7.62 -9.89
CA GLU A 56 -17.34 8.90 -9.20
C GLU A 56 -17.67 10.03 -10.19
N GLY A 57 -17.63 9.80 -11.50
CA GLY A 57 -17.96 10.80 -12.52
C GLY A 57 -16.84 11.81 -12.80
N CYS A 58 -15.58 11.44 -12.57
CA CYS A 58 -14.41 12.30 -12.68
C CYS A 58 -13.52 11.91 -13.87
N ASN A 59 -12.47 12.67 -14.16
CA ASN A 59 -11.62 12.41 -15.32
C ASN A 59 -10.75 11.16 -15.11
N HIS A 60 -11.21 10.04 -15.66
CA HIS A 60 -10.58 8.73 -15.49
C HIS A 60 -9.26 8.56 -16.24
N SER A 61 -9.07 9.23 -17.37
CA SER A 61 -7.79 9.25 -18.09
C SER A 61 -6.74 9.98 -17.25
N LYS A 62 -7.11 11.13 -16.67
CA LYS A 62 -6.26 11.88 -15.74
C LYS A 62 -5.96 11.07 -14.49
N ALA A 63 -6.96 10.43 -13.88
CA ALA A 63 -6.77 9.56 -12.72
C ALA A 63 -5.85 8.36 -13.01
N PHE A 64 -5.93 7.78 -14.21
CA PHE A 64 -4.99 6.73 -14.64
C PHE A 64 -3.55 7.24 -14.62
N VAL A 65 -3.28 8.37 -15.29
CA VAL A 65 -1.93 8.93 -15.37
C VAL A 65 -1.41 9.29 -13.98
N LEU A 66 -2.23 9.94 -13.15
CA LEU A 66 -1.89 10.26 -11.76
C LEU A 66 -1.56 9.01 -10.94
N GLY A 67 -2.34 7.93 -11.09
CA GLY A 67 -2.04 6.66 -10.44
C GLY A 67 -0.77 6.00 -10.94
N VAL A 68 -0.41 6.16 -12.22
CA VAL A 68 0.89 5.66 -12.73
C VAL A 68 2.07 6.43 -12.14
N ILE A 69 1.93 7.74 -11.95
CA ILE A 69 3.03 8.58 -11.46
C ILE A 69 3.06 8.75 -9.93
N HIS A 70 2.07 8.22 -9.19
CA HIS A 70 1.84 8.57 -7.79
C HIS A 70 3.07 8.36 -6.90
N ASP A 71 3.82 7.26 -7.05
CA ASP A 71 4.99 6.96 -6.22
C ASP A 71 6.32 7.51 -6.79
N LEU A 72 6.32 8.15 -7.97
CA LEU A 72 7.55 8.59 -8.61
C LEU A 72 8.26 9.67 -7.79
N TYR A 73 7.52 10.52 -7.07
CA TYR A 73 8.12 11.55 -6.21
C TYR A 73 8.95 10.94 -5.08
N GLU A 74 8.68 9.70 -4.66
CA GLU A 74 9.47 9.01 -3.63
C GLU A 74 10.85 8.59 -4.14
N VAL A 75 10.99 8.40 -5.47
CA VAL A 75 12.21 7.94 -6.12
C VAL A 75 13.08 9.11 -6.58
N ILE A 76 12.48 10.08 -7.28
CA ILE A 76 13.23 11.19 -7.90
C ILE A 76 13.03 12.54 -7.20
N GLY A 77 12.11 12.63 -6.24
CA GLY A 77 11.74 13.87 -5.59
C GLY A 77 10.63 14.62 -6.32
N VAL A 78 9.90 15.45 -5.58
CA VAL A 78 8.73 16.19 -6.08
C VAL A 78 9.12 17.16 -7.20
N GLU A 79 10.11 18.00 -6.97
CA GLU A 79 10.48 19.05 -7.95
C GLU A 79 11.02 18.45 -9.26
N GLU A 80 11.76 17.35 -9.19
CA GLU A 80 12.22 16.64 -10.39
C GLU A 80 11.06 15.96 -11.14
N LEU A 81 10.08 15.41 -10.42
CA LEU A 81 8.86 14.88 -11.04
C LEU A 81 8.08 16.00 -11.75
N LEU A 82 7.88 17.14 -11.11
CA LEU A 82 7.17 18.28 -11.73
C LEU A 82 7.90 18.79 -12.98
N LYS A 83 9.23 18.90 -12.92
CA LYS A 83 10.05 19.23 -14.08
C LYS A 83 9.87 18.23 -15.21
N THR A 84 9.96 16.93 -14.91
CA THR A 84 9.76 15.85 -15.87
C THR A 84 8.39 15.93 -16.53
N LEU A 85 7.33 16.20 -15.75
CA LEU A 85 5.97 16.33 -16.26
C LEU A 85 5.83 17.49 -17.26
N ARG A 86 6.45 18.65 -16.98
CA ARG A 86 6.48 19.77 -17.95
C ARG A 86 7.17 19.36 -19.25
N GLU A 87 8.32 18.70 -19.16
CA GLU A 87 9.10 18.28 -20.33
C GLU A 87 8.33 17.29 -21.22
N ILE A 88 7.49 16.43 -20.63
CA ILE A 88 6.67 15.47 -21.37
C ILE A 88 5.28 16.02 -21.75
N GLY A 89 4.98 17.29 -21.47
CA GLY A 89 3.71 17.94 -21.81
C GLY A 89 2.54 17.52 -20.93
N LEU A 90 2.78 17.21 -19.66
CA LEU A 90 1.80 16.87 -18.63
C LEU A 90 1.84 17.88 -17.45
N GLY A 91 2.20 19.14 -17.73
CA GLY A 91 2.33 20.19 -16.71
C GLY A 91 1.00 20.56 -16.02
N GLU A 92 -0.13 20.25 -16.64
CA GLU A 92 -1.47 20.42 -16.04
C GLU A 92 -1.72 19.49 -14.83
N LEU A 93 -0.85 18.49 -14.61
CA LEU A 93 -0.93 17.57 -13.47
C LEU A 93 -0.16 18.06 -12.24
N GLU A 94 0.58 19.17 -12.31
CA GLU A 94 1.45 19.62 -11.22
C GLU A 94 0.68 19.81 -9.91
N GLN A 95 -0.50 20.44 -9.96
CA GLN A 95 -1.31 20.65 -8.77
C GLN A 95 -1.74 19.32 -8.15
N ASN A 96 -2.10 18.33 -8.95
CA ASN A 96 -2.46 17.00 -8.47
C ASN A 96 -1.28 16.26 -7.82
N VAL A 97 -0.07 16.44 -8.35
CA VAL A 97 1.14 15.89 -7.71
C VAL A 97 1.40 16.55 -6.36
N ARG A 98 1.25 17.87 -6.26
CA ARG A 98 1.36 18.58 -4.98
C ARG A 98 0.29 18.11 -3.99
N GLU A 99 -0.93 17.88 -4.47
CA GLU A 99 -2.00 17.29 -3.67
C GLU A 99 -1.62 15.91 -3.12
N LEU A 100 -1.10 15.01 -3.96
CA LEU A 100 -0.66 13.67 -3.57
C LEU A 100 0.43 13.67 -2.49
N VAL A 101 1.30 14.68 -2.52
CA VAL A 101 2.47 14.76 -1.62
C VAL A 101 2.11 15.33 -0.24
N GLY A 102 1.15 16.25 -0.14
CA GLY A 102 1.03 16.98 1.14
C GLY A 102 -0.25 17.76 1.41
N GLU A 103 -1.22 17.83 0.50
CA GLU A 103 -2.43 18.61 0.78
C GLU A 103 -3.34 17.90 1.81
N PRO A 104 -4.04 18.67 2.67
CA PRO A 104 -5.18 18.16 3.43
C PRO A 104 -6.24 17.50 2.52
N LEU A 105 -6.94 16.52 3.07
CA LEU A 105 -7.94 15.72 2.36
C LEU A 105 -9.04 16.53 1.69
N GLU A 106 -9.45 17.60 2.36
CA GLU A 106 -10.55 18.47 1.96
C GLU A 106 -10.20 19.20 0.65
N LYS A 107 -8.91 19.35 0.37
CA LYS A 107 -8.38 20.03 -0.81
C LYS A 107 -8.03 19.10 -1.95
N LEU A 108 -8.09 17.78 -1.74
CA LEU A 108 -7.82 16.83 -2.81
C LEU A 108 -8.94 16.89 -3.85
N SER A 109 -8.54 17.03 -5.11
CA SER A 109 -9.42 16.85 -6.26
C SER A 109 -10.00 15.42 -6.29
N CYS A 110 -11.05 15.22 -7.08
CA CYS A 110 -11.69 13.92 -7.19
C CYS A 110 -10.72 12.85 -7.70
N GLU A 111 -9.90 13.17 -8.70
CA GLU A 111 -8.91 12.27 -9.27
C GLU A 111 -7.85 11.88 -8.22
N THR A 112 -7.37 12.84 -7.43
CA THR A 112 -6.40 12.57 -6.37
C THR A 112 -6.98 11.70 -5.26
N LYS A 113 -8.25 11.90 -4.87
CA LYS A 113 -8.97 11.01 -3.94
C LYS A 113 -9.07 9.58 -4.49
N CYS A 114 -9.36 9.45 -5.79
CA CYS A 114 -9.40 8.15 -6.45
C CYS A 114 -8.02 7.47 -6.45
N VAL A 115 -6.93 8.21 -6.64
CA VAL A 115 -5.56 7.65 -6.59
C VAL A 115 -5.20 7.20 -5.18
N ALA A 116 -5.52 7.98 -4.15
CA ALA A 116 -5.26 7.62 -2.76
C ALA A 116 -6.00 6.34 -2.35
N ASP A 117 -7.27 6.21 -2.75
CA ASP A 117 -8.02 4.95 -2.57
C ASP A 117 -7.44 3.80 -3.39
N ALA A 118 -7.05 4.08 -4.64
CA ALA A 118 -6.51 3.07 -5.54
C ALA A 118 -5.21 2.45 -5.03
N ASP A 119 -4.32 3.22 -4.41
CA ASP A 119 -3.10 2.69 -3.78
C ASP A 119 -3.43 1.66 -2.68
N ILE A 120 -4.45 1.93 -1.86
CA ILE A 120 -4.93 0.99 -0.84
C ILE A 120 -5.52 -0.26 -1.50
N LEU A 121 -6.41 -0.11 -2.48
CA LEU A 121 -7.08 -1.25 -3.13
C LEU A 121 -6.11 -2.10 -3.95
N ALA A 122 -5.06 -1.50 -4.51
CA ALA A 122 -4.01 -2.18 -5.24
C ALA A 122 -3.17 -3.13 -4.36
N LYS A 123 -3.23 -2.97 -3.03
CA LYS A 123 -2.56 -3.83 -2.04
C LYS A 123 -3.48 -4.89 -1.44
N ALA A 124 -4.72 -5.00 -1.93
CA ALA A 124 -5.75 -5.88 -1.41
C ALA A 124 -6.23 -6.93 -2.42
N GLY A 125 -6.85 -8.00 -1.90
CA GLY A 125 -7.27 -9.17 -2.67
C GLY A 125 -6.11 -9.91 -3.33
N PHE A 126 -6.41 -10.91 -4.16
CA PHE A 126 -5.38 -11.77 -4.77
C PHE A 126 -4.31 -10.99 -5.54
N SER A 127 -4.70 -10.06 -6.42
CA SER A 127 -3.77 -9.27 -7.21
C SER A 127 -2.87 -8.38 -6.34
N GLY A 128 -3.43 -7.78 -5.29
CA GLY A 128 -2.65 -6.94 -4.40
C GLY A 128 -1.70 -7.74 -3.54
N ILE A 129 -2.08 -8.94 -3.11
CA ILE A 129 -1.20 -9.81 -2.32
C ILE A 129 -0.07 -10.37 -3.18
N LEU A 130 -0.30 -10.68 -4.46
CA LEU A 130 0.78 -10.99 -5.40
C LEU A 130 1.77 -9.81 -5.50
N SER A 131 1.27 -8.58 -5.63
CA SER A 131 2.10 -7.37 -5.67
C SER A 131 2.92 -7.16 -4.39
N LEU A 132 2.30 -7.39 -3.23
CA LEU A 132 2.95 -7.31 -1.92
C LEU A 132 4.00 -8.40 -1.72
N THR A 133 3.70 -9.63 -2.14
CA THR A 133 4.64 -10.77 -2.07
C THR A 133 5.86 -10.48 -2.93
N ALA A 134 5.65 -10.03 -4.17
CA ALA A 134 6.73 -9.61 -5.05
C ALA A 134 7.56 -8.46 -4.44
N SER A 135 6.90 -7.50 -3.77
CA SER A 135 7.58 -6.40 -3.05
C SER A 135 8.46 -6.91 -1.92
N THR A 136 7.94 -7.84 -1.10
CA THR A 136 8.66 -8.47 0.01
C THR A 136 9.90 -9.22 -0.50
N VAL A 137 9.76 -10.01 -1.57
CA VAL A 137 10.89 -10.71 -2.20
C VAL A 137 11.93 -9.74 -2.75
N TYR A 138 11.49 -8.71 -3.48
CA TYR A 138 12.40 -7.69 -4.04
C TYR A 138 13.16 -6.93 -2.95
N ARG A 139 12.56 -6.76 -1.77
CA ARG A 139 13.17 -6.11 -0.61
C ARG A 139 14.01 -7.05 0.26
N GLU A 140 14.14 -8.32 -0.14
CA GLU A 140 14.80 -9.36 0.64
C GLU A 140 14.21 -9.49 2.06
N GLU A 141 12.91 -9.18 2.20
CA GLU A 141 12.16 -9.34 3.45
C GLU A 141 11.68 -10.78 3.58
N ASP A 142 11.65 -11.29 4.82
CA ASP A 142 11.17 -12.64 5.08
C ASP A 142 9.62 -12.73 4.96
N PRO A 143 9.06 -13.93 4.73
CA PRO A 143 7.62 -14.14 4.69
C PRO A 143 6.89 -13.77 6.00
N VAL A 144 7.58 -13.80 7.14
CA VAL A 144 7.00 -13.38 8.43
C VAL A 144 6.67 -11.89 8.39
N THR A 145 7.48 -11.06 7.74
CA THR A 145 7.22 -9.63 7.53
C THR A 145 5.89 -9.38 6.80
N LEU A 146 5.57 -10.18 5.78
CA LEU A 146 4.30 -10.10 5.07
C LEU A 146 3.13 -10.39 6.02
N ALA A 147 3.25 -11.45 6.84
CA ALA A 147 2.22 -11.89 7.78
C ALA A 147 2.04 -10.98 9.00
N VAL A 148 3.12 -10.42 9.57
CA VAL A 148 3.03 -9.66 10.82
C VAL A 148 2.80 -8.18 10.61
N ARG A 149 3.16 -7.63 9.44
CA ARG A 149 3.14 -6.18 9.18
C ARG A 149 2.24 -5.80 8.03
N VAL A 150 2.42 -6.41 6.87
CA VAL A 150 1.83 -5.92 5.62
C VAL A 150 0.36 -6.31 5.51
N LEU A 151 0.04 -7.61 5.58
CA LEU A 151 -1.34 -8.09 5.45
C LEU A 151 -2.26 -7.59 6.58
N PRO A 152 -1.84 -7.60 7.85
CA PRO A 152 -2.71 -7.09 8.91
C PRO A 152 -2.99 -5.59 8.80
N ARG A 153 -2.03 -4.81 8.28
CA ARG A 153 -2.24 -3.40 7.94
C ARG A 153 -3.32 -3.24 6.87
N THR A 154 -3.23 -3.99 5.77
CA THR A 154 -4.24 -3.96 4.71
C THR A 154 -5.62 -4.34 5.26
N LEU A 155 -5.71 -5.42 6.04
CA LEU A 155 -6.98 -5.85 6.67
C LEU A 155 -7.55 -4.76 7.58
N THR A 156 -6.72 -4.13 8.41
CA THR A 156 -7.12 -3.02 9.27
C THR A 156 -7.66 -1.83 8.48
N ILE A 157 -7.03 -1.51 7.35
CA ILE A 157 -7.52 -0.43 6.50
C ILE A 157 -8.90 -0.78 5.92
N LEU A 158 -9.06 -1.99 5.40
CA LEU A 158 -10.29 -2.45 4.75
C LEU A 158 -11.46 -2.69 5.73
N SER A 159 -11.17 -3.01 7.00
CA SER A 159 -12.18 -3.18 8.05
C SER A 159 -12.72 -1.85 8.59
N ASN A 160 -12.06 -0.73 8.29
CA ASN A 160 -12.50 0.60 8.71
C ASN A 160 -12.70 1.55 7.51
N PRO A 161 -13.44 1.15 6.45
CA PRO A 161 -13.43 1.85 5.16
C PRO A 161 -13.99 3.29 5.24
N MET A 162 -14.83 3.59 6.22
CA MET A 162 -15.35 4.95 6.45
C MET A 162 -14.29 5.91 6.99
N ASP A 163 -13.31 5.39 7.74
CA ASP A 163 -12.21 6.18 8.28
C ASP A 163 -11.03 6.26 7.29
N THR A 164 -10.93 5.30 6.36
CA THR A 164 -9.72 5.07 5.56
C THR A 164 -9.85 5.29 4.06
N LEU A 165 -11.07 5.30 3.51
CA LEU A 165 -11.31 5.46 2.07
C LEU A 165 -12.16 6.71 1.78
N PHE A 166 -11.81 7.40 0.71
CA PHE A 166 -12.37 8.70 0.32
C PHE A 166 -13.64 8.56 -0.51
N THR A 167 -13.61 7.71 -1.53
CA THR A 167 -14.67 7.60 -2.53
C THR A 167 -15.73 6.60 -2.09
N ARG A 168 -16.97 6.85 -2.52
CA ARG A 168 -18.09 5.93 -2.26
C ARG A 168 -17.82 4.58 -2.91
N SER A 169 -17.23 4.58 -4.10
CA SER A 169 -16.91 3.39 -4.86
C SER A 169 -15.84 2.53 -4.17
N ALA A 170 -14.77 3.14 -3.63
CA ALA A 170 -13.76 2.39 -2.91
C ALA A 170 -14.33 1.72 -1.66
N ARG A 171 -15.16 2.41 -0.88
CA ARG A 171 -15.84 1.83 0.29
C ARG A 171 -16.69 0.61 -0.04
N LYS A 172 -17.40 0.64 -1.16
CA LYS A 172 -18.18 -0.52 -1.66
C LYS A 172 -17.27 -1.69 -2.04
N ILE A 173 -16.15 -1.41 -2.70
CA ILE A 173 -15.19 -2.43 -3.14
C ILE A 173 -14.43 -3.04 -1.96
N ALA A 174 -14.11 -2.24 -0.94
CA ALA A 174 -13.32 -2.64 0.21
C ALA A 174 -13.88 -3.86 0.93
N LYS A 175 -15.22 -3.97 1.05
CA LYS A 175 -15.86 -5.14 1.67
C LYS A 175 -15.52 -6.44 0.93
N ALA A 176 -15.64 -6.44 -0.39
CA ALA A 176 -15.32 -7.62 -1.20
C ALA A 176 -13.82 -7.95 -1.21
N LEU A 177 -12.96 -6.93 -1.12
CA LEU A 177 -11.52 -7.14 -1.01
C LEU A 177 -11.11 -7.60 0.40
N LEU A 178 -11.81 -7.19 1.45
CA LEU A 178 -11.53 -7.58 2.83
C LEU A 178 -11.62 -9.10 3.00
N GLU A 179 -12.71 -9.70 2.50
CA GLU A 179 -12.93 -11.14 2.56
C GLU A 179 -11.80 -11.91 1.87
N LYS A 180 -11.50 -11.56 0.61
CA LYS A 180 -10.41 -12.20 -0.16
C LYS A 180 -9.04 -11.99 0.48
N THR A 181 -8.78 -10.81 1.02
CA THR A 181 -7.51 -10.51 1.71
C THR A 181 -7.38 -11.35 2.97
N ARG A 182 -8.48 -11.55 3.71
CA ARG A 182 -8.52 -12.38 4.91
C ARG A 182 -8.27 -13.85 4.59
N GLU A 183 -8.87 -14.39 3.53
CA GLU A 183 -8.62 -15.77 3.09
C GLU A 183 -7.14 -16.04 2.85
N VAL A 184 -6.48 -15.17 2.08
CA VAL A 184 -5.05 -15.32 1.78
C VAL A 184 -4.20 -15.11 3.03
N PHE A 185 -4.57 -14.18 3.91
CA PHE A 185 -3.87 -13.99 5.17
C PHE A 185 -3.93 -15.25 6.05
N LEU A 186 -5.11 -15.87 6.18
CA LEU A 186 -5.26 -17.11 6.94
C LEU A 186 -4.46 -18.26 6.33
N GLY A 187 -4.47 -18.39 4.99
CA GLY A 187 -3.64 -19.38 4.29
C GLY A 187 -2.15 -19.21 4.58
N LEU A 188 -1.64 -17.98 4.48
CA LEU A 188 -0.23 -17.69 4.79
C LEU A 188 0.12 -18.04 6.25
N LEU A 189 -0.76 -17.77 7.20
CA LEU A 189 -0.51 -18.10 8.61
C LEU A 189 -0.43 -19.62 8.84
N GLU A 190 -1.28 -20.41 8.18
CA GLU A 190 -1.20 -21.87 8.26
C GLU A 190 0.09 -22.40 7.60
N GLU A 191 0.49 -21.85 6.45
CA GLU A 191 1.78 -22.22 5.83
C GLU A 191 2.97 -21.89 6.76
N LEU A 192 3.00 -20.68 7.33
CA LEU A 192 4.06 -20.28 8.26
C LEU A 192 4.11 -21.18 9.50
N LYS A 193 2.96 -21.62 10.01
CA LYS A 193 2.88 -22.57 11.13
C LYS A 193 3.50 -23.92 10.78
N LEU A 194 3.31 -24.43 9.56
CA LEU A 194 3.98 -25.65 9.08
C LEU A 194 5.51 -25.48 8.99
N HIS A 195 5.98 -24.25 8.78
CA HIS A 195 7.40 -23.89 8.77
C HIS A 195 7.94 -23.45 10.15
N GLY A 196 7.26 -23.77 11.25
CA GLY A 196 7.73 -23.51 12.61
C GLY A 196 7.52 -22.08 13.11
N MET A 197 6.74 -21.27 12.40
CA MET A 197 6.32 -19.93 12.79
C MET A 197 4.84 -19.93 13.17
N PRO A 198 4.49 -20.26 14.42
CA PRO A 198 3.12 -20.51 14.87
C PRO A 198 2.35 -19.19 15.09
N LEU A 199 2.06 -18.48 14.00
CA LEU A 199 1.29 -17.26 14.04
C LEU A 199 -0.21 -17.59 13.91
N VAL A 200 -1.03 -16.92 14.70
CA VAL A 200 -2.49 -17.00 14.62
C VAL A 200 -3.09 -15.61 14.36
N PRO A 201 -4.22 -15.53 13.65
CA PRO A 201 -4.89 -14.25 13.47
C PRO A 201 -5.41 -13.76 14.82
N ALA A 202 -5.32 -12.46 15.05
CA ALA A 202 -5.85 -11.81 16.24
C ALA A 202 -6.40 -10.43 15.90
N GLU A 203 -7.30 -9.95 16.77
CA GLU A 203 -7.99 -8.68 16.59
C GLU A 203 -8.00 -7.89 17.90
N ALA A 204 -7.92 -6.58 17.78
CA ALA A 204 -8.09 -5.65 18.88
C ALA A 204 -9.09 -4.57 18.48
N LYS A 205 -9.80 -4.03 19.47
CA LYS A 205 -10.61 -2.83 19.30
C LYS A 205 -9.92 -1.66 19.96
N MET A 206 -9.75 -0.56 19.23
CA MET A 206 -9.20 0.69 19.77
C MET A 206 -10.05 1.85 19.28
N ARG A 207 -10.58 2.64 20.22
CA ARG A 207 -11.51 3.75 19.94
C ARG A 207 -12.68 3.34 19.03
N GLY A 208 -13.21 2.11 19.15
CA GLY A 208 -14.29 1.60 18.29
C GLY A 208 -13.87 1.12 16.89
N ARG A 209 -12.58 1.14 16.56
CA ARG A 209 -12.02 0.66 15.28
C ARG A 209 -11.39 -0.71 15.45
N GLN A 210 -11.49 -1.53 14.41
CA GLN A 210 -10.94 -2.88 14.39
C GLN A 210 -9.50 -2.87 13.90
N LEU A 211 -8.59 -3.49 14.65
CA LEU A 211 -7.20 -3.69 14.30
C LEU A 211 -6.96 -5.19 14.13
N HIS A 212 -6.38 -5.58 13.00
CA HIS A 212 -5.98 -6.96 12.72
C HIS A 212 -4.47 -7.11 12.91
N TYR A 213 -4.03 -8.25 13.47
CA TYR A 213 -2.61 -8.56 13.63
C TYR A 213 -2.38 -10.06 13.67
N ALA A 214 -1.12 -10.48 13.46
CA ALA A 214 -0.69 -11.85 13.68
C ALA A 214 -0.08 -11.97 15.08
N LYS A 215 -0.54 -12.93 15.87
CA LYS A 215 -0.07 -13.19 17.24
C LYS A 215 0.77 -14.47 17.27
N LEU A 216 1.90 -14.44 17.98
CA LEU A 216 2.70 -15.62 18.28
C LEU A 216 1.98 -16.55 19.28
N VAL A 217 2.00 -17.86 19.02
CA VAL A 217 1.52 -18.88 19.96
C VAL A 217 2.61 -19.27 20.97
N PHE A 218 3.87 -19.33 20.52
CA PHE A 218 5.05 -19.52 21.37
C PHE A 218 6.20 -18.61 20.96
N CYS A 219 7.08 -18.34 21.90
CA CYS A 219 8.27 -17.51 21.68
C CYS A 219 9.24 -18.23 20.73
N PRO A 220 9.66 -17.62 19.61
CA PRO A 220 10.58 -18.27 18.67
C PRO A 220 11.98 -18.47 19.25
N ALA A 221 12.34 -17.74 20.32
CA ALA A 221 13.67 -17.82 20.94
C ALA A 221 13.80 -18.88 22.05
N CYS A 222 12.71 -19.24 22.74
CA CYS A 222 12.77 -20.16 23.89
C CYS A 222 11.58 -21.12 24.01
N SER A 223 10.71 -21.15 22.99
CA SER A 223 9.50 -21.97 22.88
C SER A 223 8.48 -21.79 24.00
N SER A 224 8.64 -20.76 24.84
CA SER A 224 7.72 -20.45 25.93
C SER A 224 6.38 -19.95 25.42
N THR A 225 5.29 -20.36 26.06
CA THR A 225 3.93 -19.83 25.83
C THR A 225 3.64 -18.58 26.65
N GLN A 226 4.59 -18.11 27.48
CA GLN A 226 4.45 -16.92 28.31
C GLN A 226 4.63 -15.63 27.48
N LEU A 227 3.72 -15.42 26.53
CA LEU A 227 3.68 -14.27 25.64
C LEU A 227 2.65 -13.25 26.12
N GLU A 228 3.06 -12.00 26.19
CA GLU A 228 2.21 -10.85 26.48
C GLU A 228 2.05 -10.01 25.22
N VAL A 229 0.83 -9.58 24.93
CA VAL A 229 0.53 -8.69 23.80
C VAL A 229 -0.02 -7.38 24.34
N LYS A 230 0.59 -6.26 23.94
CA LYS A 230 0.13 -4.91 24.26
C LYS A 230 -0.17 -4.15 22.97
N VAL A 231 -1.34 -3.53 22.92
CA VAL A 231 -1.68 -2.57 21.87
C VAL A 231 -1.49 -1.17 22.44
N VAL A 232 -0.53 -0.44 21.90
CA VAL A 232 -0.10 0.86 22.41
C VAL A 232 -0.54 1.97 21.46
N ASP A 233 -1.40 2.87 21.96
CA ASP A 233 -1.71 4.13 21.32
C ASP A 233 -0.63 5.15 21.69
N GLY A 234 0.13 5.64 20.71
CA GLY A 234 1.18 6.64 20.92
C GLY A 234 0.68 8.06 21.23
N GLY A 235 -0.61 8.24 21.54
CA GLY A 235 -1.23 9.54 21.84
C GLY A 235 -1.71 10.28 20.59
N GLU A 236 -2.41 11.39 20.77
CA GLU A 236 -3.09 12.11 19.68
C GLU A 236 -2.16 12.59 18.58
N ASN A 237 -0.94 13.01 18.91
CA ASN A 237 0.03 13.51 17.92
C ASN A 237 0.74 12.39 17.14
N ASN A 238 0.54 11.13 17.53
CA ASN A 238 1.13 10.00 16.84
C ASN A 238 0.15 9.44 15.81
N THR A 239 0.63 9.15 14.61
CA THR A 239 -0.17 8.60 13.52
C THR A 239 -0.23 7.07 13.56
N VAL A 240 0.62 6.40 14.34
CA VAL A 240 0.68 4.93 14.40
C VAL A 240 0.11 4.32 15.68
N VAL A 241 -0.41 3.10 15.56
CA VAL A 241 -0.62 2.15 16.66
C VAL A 241 0.51 1.12 16.63
N ARG A 242 0.99 0.72 17.81
CA ARG A 242 2.01 -0.33 17.94
C ARG A 242 1.41 -1.56 18.61
N ILE A 243 1.66 -2.73 18.05
CA ILE A 243 1.30 -4.01 18.63
C ILE A 243 2.60 -4.68 19.04
N VAL A 244 2.82 -4.74 20.35
CA VAL A 244 4.05 -5.24 20.96
C VAL A 244 3.78 -6.61 21.56
N GLN A 245 4.53 -7.61 21.13
CA GLN A 245 4.47 -8.97 21.64
C GLN A 245 5.79 -9.27 22.37
N MET A 246 5.71 -9.67 23.64
CA MET A 246 6.87 -9.87 24.52
C MET A 246 6.83 -11.23 25.20
N CYS A 247 7.96 -11.94 25.22
CA CYS A 247 8.12 -13.17 26.00
C CYS A 247 8.58 -12.84 27.42
N ARG A 248 7.78 -13.22 28.43
CA ARG A 248 8.14 -13.00 29.84
C ARG A 248 9.31 -13.87 30.32
N LYS A 249 9.59 -14.99 29.64
CA LYS A 249 10.67 -15.92 30.01
C LYS A 249 12.05 -15.43 29.57
N CYS A 250 12.19 -14.96 28.33
CA CYS A 250 13.50 -14.62 27.75
C CYS A 250 13.61 -13.16 27.25
N GLY A 251 12.56 -12.35 27.39
CA GLY A 251 12.57 -10.95 26.97
C GLY A 251 12.45 -10.71 25.45
N TYR A 252 12.30 -11.76 24.63
CA TYR A 252 12.06 -11.62 23.18
C TYR A 252 10.93 -10.63 22.90
N LYS A 253 11.12 -9.72 21.95
CA LYS A 253 10.16 -8.67 21.58
C LYS A 253 9.96 -8.62 20.07
N MET A 254 8.70 -8.61 19.65
CA MET A 254 8.27 -8.34 18.27
C MET A 254 7.32 -7.14 18.26
N GLU A 255 7.52 -6.19 17.35
CA GLU A 255 6.71 -4.96 17.25
C GLU A 255 6.15 -4.82 15.84
N THR A 256 4.83 -4.75 15.74
CA THR A 256 4.12 -4.38 14.50
C THR A 256 3.66 -2.94 14.61
N VAL A 257 4.02 -2.13 13.61
CA VAL A 257 3.58 -0.74 13.50
C VAL A 257 2.49 -0.64 12.44
N MET A 258 1.35 -0.07 12.81
CA MET A 258 0.19 0.09 11.93
C MET A 258 -0.23 1.55 11.88
N PRO A 259 -0.73 2.05 10.74
CA PRO A 259 -1.35 3.35 10.72
C PRO A 259 -2.63 3.32 11.56
N LYS A 260 -2.89 4.41 12.30
CA LYS A 260 -4.20 4.62 12.93
C LYS A 260 -5.25 4.77 11.84
N PRO A 261 -6.31 3.94 11.84
CA PRO A 261 -7.38 4.07 10.85
C PRO A 261 -7.96 5.49 10.79
N TRP A 262 -8.18 6.11 11.96
CA TRP A 262 -8.74 7.46 12.08
C TRP A 262 -7.74 8.60 11.83
N LYS A 263 -6.46 8.29 11.61
CA LYS A 263 -5.42 9.26 11.19
C LYS A 263 -4.73 8.82 9.91
N LEU A 264 -5.34 7.92 9.14
CA LEU A 264 -4.70 7.38 7.93
C LEU A 264 -4.37 8.51 6.93
N HIS A 265 -5.18 9.57 6.94
CA HIS A 265 -4.96 10.77 6.15
C HIS A 265 -3.71 11.56 6.54
N GLU A 266 -3.37 11.61 7.83
CA GLU A 266 -2.09 12.16 8.31
C GLU A 266 -0.92 11.21 8.00
N HIS A 267 -1.21 9.92 7.77
CA HIS A 267 -0.24 8.91 7.36
C HIS A 267 0.06 8.94 5.88
N ILE A 268 -0.90 9.25 5.01
CA ILE A 268 -0.60 9.51 3.58
C ILE A 268 0.46 10.62 3.47
N ARG A 269 0.46 11.60 4.40
CA ARG A 269 1.51 12.64 4.50
C ARG A 269 2.90 12.16 4.93
N LYS A 270 3.04 11.00 5.57
CA LYS A 270 4.28 10.57 6.27
C LYS A 270 4.76 9.16 5.97
N ALA A 271 3.88 8.29 5.48
CA ALA A 271 4.10 6.89 5.20
C ALA A 271 4.06 6.63 3.69
N SER A 272 4.71 7.52 2.93
CA SER A 272 5.59 7.06 1.88
C SER A 272 6.48 5.98 2.47
N PHE A 273 6.27 4.73 2.04
CA PHE A 273 7.15 3.64 2.45
C PHE A 273 8.56 4.09 2.12
N ALA A 274 9.41 4.26 3.13
CA ALA A 274 10.77 4.71 2.91
C ALA A 274 11.49 3.68 2.02
N TRP A 275 11.48 3.90 0.71
CA TRP A 275 12.36 3.28 -0.30
C TRP A 275 13.84 3.52 -0.01
N LYS A 276 14.15 4.33 1.02
CA LYS A 276 15.47 4.79 1.42
C LYS A 276 16.38 3.72 2.05
N LYS A 277 16.14 2.42 1.86
CA LYS A 277 17.18 1.43 2.11
C LYS A 277 17.44 0.64 0.83
N LYS A 278 18.53 1.03 0.14
CA LYS A 278 19.28 0.11 -0.71
C LYS A 278 19.44 -1.22 0.04
N PRO A 279 19.39 -2.38 -0.63
CA PRO A 279 19.82 -3.62 -0.02
C PRO A 279 21.21 -3.39 0.57
N GLN A 280 21.35 -3.61 1.88
CA GLN A 280 22.67 -3.70 2.47
C GLN A 280 23.36 -4.83 1.73
N LYS A 281 24.42 -4.50 0.97
CA LYS A 281 25.32 -5.51 0.42
C LYS A 281 25.67 -6.45 1.56
N ARG A 282 25.20 -7.70 1.51
CA ARG A 282 25.69 -8.73 2.42
C ARG A 282 27.18 -8.92 2.10
N VAL A 283 28.00 -8.76 3.12
CA VAL A 283 29.38 -9.25 3.18
C VAL A 283 29.33 -10.77 3.28
#